data_AF-A0A536Q1U5-F1
#
_entry.id   AF-A0A536Q1U5-F1
#
_cell.length_a   1.000
_cell.length_b   1.000
_cell.length_c   1.000
_cell.angle_alpha   90.00
_cell.angle_beta   90.00
_cell.angle_gamma   90.00
#
_symmetry.space_group_name_H-M   'P 1'
#
loop_
_entity.id
_entity.type
_entity.pdbx_description
1 polymer ?
#
loop_
_entity_poly.entity_id
_entity_poly.type
_entity_poly.pdbx_seq_one_letter_code
_entity_poly.pdbx_strand_id
1 'polypeptide(L)'
;MRGTDSAEDSTYRSSPAIPPIERVCHPRRHCGSTIDLLGLIGQDGRVNKRQQPAMGYADAKAGFSAMVRRATQEHSPVVIERQRGGQEGVVVVDRDDLAEALREHRFETEVFIEGGGYSIGLEEFGLHGTGSTFEEALADLLDALRAYADDYFAQLEFYRRTPNRAKHYLPLLRFRATPADKQLDLLLETEPGQVAAAS
;
A
#
# COMPACT_ATOMS: atom_id res chain seq x y z
N MET A 1 12.69 -60.27 -54.11
CA MET A 1 12.58 -58.83 -53.77
C MET A 1 11.81 -58.74 -52.45
N ARG A 2 12.51 -58.67 -51.31
CA ARG A 2 12.44 -57.58 -50.27
C ARG A 2 10.99 -57.15 -49.96
N GLY A 3 10.36 -57.41 -48.80
CA GLY A 3 10.76 -57.11 -47.41
C GLY A 3 10.81 -55.59 -47.23
N THR A 4 10.06 -54.87 -46.39
CA THR A 4 9.43 -55.10 -45.07
C THR A 4 8.49 -53.91 -44.75
N ASP A 5 7.57 -54.12 -43.79
CA ASP A 5 6.93 -53.19 -42.85
C ASP A 5 6.95 -51.67 -43.11
N SER A 6 5.74 -51.10 -43.23
CA SER A 6 5.48 -49.70 -42.93
C SER A 6 5.30 -49.54 -41.41
N ALA A 7 6.41 -49.28 -40.73
CA ALA A 7 6.43 -48.82 -39.35
C ALA A 7 6.09 -47.33 -39.25
N GLU A 8 5.40 -46.99 -38.17
CA GLU A 8 5.09 -45.66 -37.67
C GLU A 8 6.34 -44.76 -37.62
N ASP A 9 6.21 -43.48 -38.00
CA ASP A 9 7.13 -42.46 -37.50
C ASP A 9 6.42 -41.12 -37.28
N SER A 10 6.07 -40.93 -36.01
CA SER A 10 5.64 -39.70 -35.38
C SER A 10 6.78 -38.68 -35.42
N THR A 11 6.78 -37.80 -36.42
CA THR A 11 7.68 -36.64 -36.44
C THR A 11 7.12 -35.50 -35.60
N TYR A 12 7.24 -35.67 -34.28
CA TYR A 12 7.23 -34.58 -33.31
C TYR A 12 8.35 -33.60 -33.68
N ARG A 13 7.99 -32.46 -34.28
CA ARG A 13 8.93 -31.36 -34.52
C ARG A 13 9.41 -30.85 -33.18
N SER A 14 10.65 -31.19 -32.84
CA SER A 14 11.42 -30.62 -31.74
C SER A 14 11.48 -29.10 -31.88
N SER A 15 10.74 -28.40 -31.01
CA SER A 15 10.88 -26.97 -30.80
C SER A 15 12.27 -26.69 -30.21
N PRO A 16 13.01 -25.67 -30.68
CA PRO A 16 14.32 -25.36 -30.12
C PRO A 16 14.16 -24.96 -28.65
N ALA A 17 14.96 -25.60 -27.79
CA ALA A 17 15.04 -25.30 -26.37
C ALA A 17 15.39 -23.83 -26.17
N ILE A 18 14.47 -23.08 -25.56
CA ILE A 18 14.75 -21.76 -25.00
C ILE A 18 15.78 -22.01 -23.88
N PRO A 19 16.99 -21.41 -23.93
CA PRO A 19 17.96 -21.61 -22.86
C PRO A 19 17.37 -21.08 -21.54
N PRO A 20 17.70 -21.70 -20.39
CA PRO A 20 17.28 -21.19 -19.11
C PRO A 20 17.84 -19.77 -18.96
N ILE A 21 16.98 -18.81 -18.60
CA ILE A 21 17.41 -17.45 -18.29
C ILE A 21 18.33 -17.55 -17.07
N GLU A 22 19.64 -17.57 -17.32
CA GLU A 22 20.64 -17.41 -16.28
C GLU A 22 20.35 -16.09 -15.56
N ARG A 23 20.09 -16.20 -14.25
CA ARG A 23 20.03 -15.04 -13.36
C ARG A 23 21.38 -14.34 -13.41
N VAL A 24 21.46 -13.29 -14.21
CA VAL A 24 22.49 -12.28 -14.04
C VAL A 24 22.18 -11.55 -12.73
N CYS A 25 22.74 -12.06 -11.63
CA CYS A 25 22.80 -11.34 -10.37
C CYS A 25 23.65 -10.07 -10.57
N HIS A 26 22.99 -8.93 -10.77
CA HIS A 26 23.63 -7.63 -10.55
C HIS A 26 23.84 -7.43 -9.04
N PRO A 27 25.08 -7.25 -8.56
CA PRO A 27 25.30 -6.90 -7.18
C PRO A 27 24.91 -5.43 -6.99
N ARG A 28 24.17 -5.16 -5.91
CA ARG A 28 23.67 -3.83 -5.47
C ARG A 28 22.37 -3.36 -6.13
N ARG A 29 21.26 -3.97 -5.75
CA ARG A 29 20.10 -3.19 -5.30
C ARG A 29 19.63 -3.80 -3.98
N HIS A 30 19.83 -3.04 -2.90
CA HIS A 30 19.34 -3.39 -1.60
C HIS A 30 17.85 -3.71 -1.70
N CYS A 31 17.47 -4.93 -1.30
CA CYS A 31 16.11 -5.25 -0.92
C CYS A 31 15.88 -4.52 0.41
N GLY A 32 15.62 -3.22 0.32
CA GLY A 32 15.26 -2.38 1.45
C GLY A 32 13.84 -2.74 1.85
N SER A 33 13.70 -3.41 3.00
CA SER A 33 12.44 -3.51 3.72
C SER A 33 11.83 -2.11 3.85
N THR A 34 10.60 -1.93 3.38
CA THR A 34 9.82 -0.68 3.35
C THR A 34 9.36 -0.22 4.74
N ILE A 35 10.28 -0.15 5.72
CA ILE A 35 10.05 0.42 7.05
C ILE A 35 11.17 1.42 7.31
N ASP A 36 11.16 2.51 6.54
CA ASP A 36 11.96 3.71 6.80
C ASP A 36 11.11 4.97 6.62
N LEU A 37 9.80 4.88 6.90
CA LEU A 37 8.86 5.97 6.62
C LEU A 37 9.01 7.19 7.56
N LEU A 38 9.91 7.13 8.55
CA LEU A 38 10.07 8.20 9.55
C LEU A 38 11.53 8.55 9.89
N GLY A 39 12.55 7.93 9.27
CA GLY A 39 13.95 8.17 9.64
C GLY A 39 14.27 7.89 11.13
N LEU A 40 13.39 7.17 11.84
CA LEU A 40 13.52 6.85 13.26
C LEU A 40 14.38 5.59 13.50
N ILE A 41 14.70 4.82 12.46
CA ILE A 41 15.52 3.62 12.57
C ILE A 41 16.81 3.86 11.78
N GLY A 42 17.87 4.24 12.47
CA GLY A 42 19.19 4.37 11.85
C GLY A 42 19.67 3.02 11.36
N GLN A 43 19.90 2.89 10.05
CA GLN A 43 20.39 1.68 9.36
C GLN A 43 21.80 1.21 9.77
N ASP A 44 22.51 1.91 10.68
CA ASP A 44 23.95 1.71 10.91
C ASP A 44 24.37 1.29 12.32
N GLY A 45 23.44 0.96 13.24
CA GLY A 45 23.81 0.51 14.59
C GLY A 45 24.63 1.53 15.43
N ARG A 46 24.80 2.74 14.91
CA ARG A 46 25.36 3.90 15.63
C ARG A 46 24.20 4.77 16.04
N VAL A 47 23.93 4.78 17.35
CA VAL A 47 22.93 5.66 17.98
C VAL A 47 23.27 7.11 17.62
N ASN A 48 22.51 7.69 16.71
CA ASN A 48 22.62 9.10 16.38
C ASN A 48 22.07 9.88 17.57
N LYS A 49 22.94 10.62 18.29
CA LYS A 49 22.59 11.36 19.52
C LYS A 49 21.56 12.48 19.33
N ARG A 50 21.04 12.65 18.10
CA ARG A 50 19.94 13.57 17.74
C ARG A 50 18.57 12.88 17.63
N GLN A 51 18.47 11.58 17.89
CA GLN A 51 17.17 10.94 18.05
C GLN A 51 16.56 11.39 19.38
N GLN A 52 15.34 11.94 19.34
CA GLN A 52 14.58 12.16 20.56
C GLN A 52 14.50 10.82 21.30
N PRO A 53 14.90 10.75 22.58
CA PRO A 53 14.98 9.49 23.29
C PRO A 53 13.58 8.87 23.33
N ALA A 54 13.46 7.63 22.88
CA ALA A 54 12.23 6.86 23.01
C ALA A 54 11.87 6.79 24.50
N MET A 55 10.57 6.90 24.79
CA MET A 55 10.07 6.85 26.16
C MET A 55 9.58 5.44 26.50
N GLY A 56 9.72 5.03 27.76
CA GLY A 56 9.16 3.75 28.19
C GLY A 56 7.64 3.81 28.26
N TYR A 57 6.98 2.67 28.06
CA TYR A 57 5.52 2.55 28.20
C TYR A 57 4.95 3.12 29.52
N ALA A 58 5.65 2.92 30.64
CA ALA A 58 5.23 3.46 31.94
C ALA A 58 5.22 5.00 31.95
N ASP A 59 6.25 5.62 31.36
CA ASP A 59 6.35 7.07 31.24
C ASP A 59 5.28 7.61 30.27
N ALA A 60 5.01 6.88 29.18
CA ALA A 60 3.97 7.23 28.21
C ALA A 60 2.59 7.22 28.86
N LYS A 61 2.31 6.22 29.71
CA LYS A 61 1.07 6.12 30.47
C LYS A 61 0.93 7.26 31.48
N ALA A 62 1.99 7.59 32.21
CA ALA A 62 1.97 8.68 33.21
C ALA A 62 1.87 10.08 32.55
N GLY A 63 2.48 10.25 31.38
CA GLY A 63 2.58 11.52 30.65
C GLY A 63 1.69 11.63 29.42
N PHE A 64 0.61 10.85 29.32
CA PHE A 64 -0.18 10.71 28.09
C PHE A 64 -0.63 12.06 27.49
N SER A 65 -1.17 12.97 28.31
CA SER A 65 -1.61 14.29 27.83
C SER A 65 -0.46 15.14 27.27
N ALA A 66 0.72 15.09 27.90
CA ALA A 66 1.90 15.81 27.43
C ALA A 66 2.41 15.23 26.10
N MET A 67 2.36 13.91 25.96
CA MET A 67 2.70 13.22 24.71
C MET A 67 1.75 13.59 23.58
N VAL A 68 0.43 13.55 23.80
CA VAL A 68 -0.57 13.96 22.80
C VAL A 68 -0.37 15.42 22.40
N ARG A 69 -0.12 16.31 23.38
CA ARG A 69 0.15 17.72 23.11
C ARG A 69 1.40 17.90 22.24
N ARG A 70 2.48 17.16 22.52
CA ARG A 70 3.70 17.21 21.72
C ARG A 70 3.47 16.72 20.28
N ALA A 71 2.73 15.63 20.11
CA ALA A 71 2.39 15.15 18.77
C ALA A 71 1.56 16.18 18.00
N THR A 72 0.50 16.72 18.62
CA THR A 72 -0.53 17.52 17.94
C THR A 72 -0.26 19.03 17.87
N GLN A 73 0.47 19.62 18.83
CA GLN A 73 0.75 21.06 18.88
C GLN A 73 2.19 21.39 18.48
N GLU A 74 3.12 20.49 18.79
CA GLU A 74 4.53 20.66 18.46
C GLU A 74 4.91 19.91 17.17
N HIS A 75 3.97 19.20 16.53
CA HIS A 75 4.16 18.40 15.32
C HIS A 75 5.41 17.50 15.42
N SER A 76 5.62 16.93 16.62
CA SER A 76 6.80 16.15 16.95
C SER A 76 6.38 14.71 17.29
N PRO A 77 6.73 13.72 16.45
CA PRO A 77 6.45 12.32 16.74
C PRO A 77 7.06 11.87 18.07
N VAL A 78 6.35 10.99 18.77
CA VAL A 78 6.81 10.39 20.02
C VAL A 78 6.90 8.87 19.86
N VAL A 79 8.08 8.32 20.12
CA VAL A 79 8.31 6.87 20.10
C VAL A 79 8.15 6.31 21.51
N ILE A 80 7.25 5.34 21.66
CA ILE A 80 7.06 4.59 22.90
C ILE A 80 7.63 3.19 22.70
N GLU A 81 8.58 2.81 23.55
CA GLU A 81 9.09 1.44 23.62
C GLU A 81 8.26 0.61 24.61
N ARG A 82 7.90 -0.62 24.20
CA ARG A 82 7.21 -1.57 25.10
C ARG A 82 8.14 -2.03 26.23
N GLN A 83 9.42 -2.25 25.90
CA GLN A 83 10.50 -2.57 26.82
C GLN A 83 11.72 -1.73 26.47
N ARG A 84 12.41 -1.21 27.49
CA ARG A 84 13.56 -0.32 27.32
C ARG A 84 14.65 -0.99 26.46
N GLY A 85 15.00 -0.39 25.33
CA GLY A 85 15.98 -0.92 24.37
C GLY A 85 15.45 -2.08 23.52
N GLY A 86 14.13 -2.32 23.52
CA GLY A 86 13.49 -3.33 22.68
C GLY A 86 13.20 -2.83 21.26
N GLN A 87 12.99 -3.76 20.33
CA GLN A 87 12.61 -3.46 18.94
C GLN A 87 11.10 -3.27 18.75
N GLU A 88 10.29 -3.59 19.76
CA GLU A 88 8.84 -3.41 19.73
C GLU A 88 8.44 -2.06 20.34
N GLY A 89 7.68 -1.27 19.58
CA GLY A 89 7.20 0.02 20.02
C GLY A 89 6.05 0.54 19.17
N VAL A 90 5.53 1.69 19.58
CA VAL A 90 4.52 2.45 18.83
C VAL A 90 5.00 3.87 18.64
N VAL A 91 4.59 4.50 17.54
CA VAL A 91 4.81 5.91 17.29
C VAL A 91 3.47 6.64 17.42
N VAL A 92 3.47 7.71 18.18
CA VAL A 92 2.36 8.67 18.25
C VAL A 92 2.75 9.85 17.37
N VAL A 93 1.92 10.13 16.39
CA VAL A 93 2.10 11.22 15.42
C VAL A 93 0.76 11.93 15.27
N ASP A 94 0.80 13.22 14.93
CA ASP A 94 -0.41 13.91 14.53
C ASP A 94 -0.99 13.26 13.27
N ARG A 95 -2.32 13.30 13.17
CA ARG A 95 -3.05 12.65 12.10
C ARG A 95 -2.79 13.32 10.74
N ASP A 96 -2.78 14.64 10.70
CA ASP A 96 -2.58 15.40 9.47
C ASP A 96 -1.11 15.29 9.03
N ASP A 97 -0.16 15.28 9.97
CA ASP A 97 1.25 14.99 9.69
C ASP A 97 1.43 13.60 9.06
N LEU A 98 0.70 12.58 9.56
CA LEU A 98 0.73 11.24 8.99
C LEU A 98 0.12 11.22 7.59
N ALA A 99 -1.00 11.92 7.37
CA ALA A 99 -1.64 12.01 6.07
C ALA A 99 -0.72 12.69 5.04
N GLU A 100 -0.02 13.77 5.42
CA GLU A 100 0.96 14.45 4.58
C GLU A 100 2.17 13.56 4.27
N ALA A 101 2.70 12.83 5.26
CA ALA A 101 3.79 11.87 5.04
C ALA A 101 3.39 10.75 4.05
N LEU A 102 2.11 10.46 3.93
CA LEU A 102 1.56 9.43 3.04
C LEU A 102 1.00 9.99 1.72
N ARG A 103 1.13 11.30 1.45
CA ARG A 103 0.49 12.00 0.32
C ARG A 103 0.80 11.42 -1.08
N GLU A 104 1.95 10.77 -1.24
CA GLU A 104 2.38 10.19 -2.52
C GLU A 104 1.71 8.82 -2.78
N HIS A 105 1.02 8.26 -1.79
CA HIS A 105 0.24 7.03 -1.92
C HIS A 105 -1.19 7.37 -2.34
N ARG A 106 -1.36 7.67 -3.62
CA ARG A 106 -2.62 8.10 -4.23
C ARG A 106 -3.45 6.90 -4.70
N PHE A 107 -4.74 7.15 -4.86
CA PHE A 107 -5.65 6.22 -5.52
C PHE A 107 -5.72 6.57 -7.00
N GLU A 108 -5.55 5.58 -7.87
CA GLU A 108 -5.72 5.73 -9.31
C GLU A 108 -7.16 5.35 -9.67
N THR A 109 -8.03 6.36 -9.82
CA THR A 109 -9.43 6.16 -10.21
C THR A 109 -9.60 6.18 -11.71
N GLU A 110 -10.35 5.22 -12.23
CA GLU A 110 -10.74 5.15 -13.64
C GLU A 110 -12.25 5.31 -13.79
N VAL A 111 -12.70 6.10 -14.77
CA VAL A 111 -14.12 6.38 -15.01
C VAL A 111 -14.53 5.80 -16.35
N PHE A 112 -15.62 5.03 -16.33
CA PHE A 112 -16.23 4.40 -17.50
C PHE A 112 -17.68 4.87 -17.61
N ILE A 113 -18.10 5.20 -18.84
CA ILE A 113 -19.46 5.63 -19.14
C ILE A 113 -20.04 4.67 -20.17
N GLU A 114 -21.00 3.86 -19.76
CA GLU A 114 -21.64 2.86 -20.62
C GLU A 114 -23.14 2.79 -20.32
N GLY A 115 -23.96 2.59 -21.37
CA GLY A 115 -25.40 2.33 -21.21
C GLY A 115 -26.20 3.46 -20.54
N GLY A 116 -25.67 4.68 -20.45
CA GLY A 116 -26.29 5.80 -19.77
C GLY A 116 -26.05 5.86 -18.25
N GLY A 117 -25.12 5.06 -17.73
CA GLY A 117 -24.67 5.10 -16.33
C GLY A 117 -23.16 5.35 -16.21
N TYR A 118 -22.72 5.49 -14.96
CA TYR A 118 -21.33 5.69 -14.57
C TYR A 118 -20.82 4.47 -13.81
N SER A 119 -19.59 4.06 -14.11
CA SER A 119 -18.81 3.10 -13.34
C SER A 119 -17.45 3.72 -13.03
N ILE A 120 -17.04 3.70 -11.76
CA ILE A 120 -15.75 4.24 -11.32
C ILE A 120 -14.98 3.12 -10.62
N GLY A 121 -13.75 2.87 -11.04
CA GLY A 121 -12.92 1.76 -10.58
C GLY A 121 -11.65 2.20 -9.88
N LEU A 122 -11.19 1.36 -8.94
CA LEU A 122 -9.84 1.32 -8.41
C LEU A 122 -9.24 -0.04 -8.79
N GLU A 123 -8.65 -0.12 -9.99
CA GLU A 123 -8.20 -1.38 -10.59
C GLU A 123 -7.16 -2.11 -9.71
N GLU A 124 -6.24 -1.36 -9.09
CA GLU A 124 -5.26 -1.93 -8.15
C GLU A 124 -5.93 -2.71 -7.00
N PHE A 125 -7.10 -2.25 -6.57
CA PHE A 125 -7.82 -2.82 -5.43
C PHE A 125 -8.90 -3.82 -5.87
N GLY A 126 -9.22 -3.87 -7.17
CA GLY A 126 -10.34 -4.64 -7.71
C GLY A 126 -11.70 -4.14 -7.22
N LEU A 127 -11.82 -2.83 -6.97
CA LEU A 127 -13.04 -2.20 -6.48
C LEU A 127 -13.69 -1.38 -7.59
N HIS A 128 -15.02 -1.36 -7.59
CA HIS A 128 -15.82 -0.55 -8.50
C HIS A 128 -17.04 -0.02 -7.77
N GLY A 129 -17.48 1.18 -8.15
CA GLY A 129 -18.76 1.75 -7.78
C GLY A 129 -19.56 2.09 -9.03
N THR A 130 -20.87 1.95 -8.95
CA THR A 130 -21.78 2.16 -10.09
C THR A 130 -22.93 3.09 -9.71
N GLY A 131 -23.43 3.84 -10.68
CA GLY A 131 -24.51 4.79 -10.44
C GLY A 131 -25.15 5.31 -11.71
N SER A 132 -26.34 5.88 -11.59
CA SER A 132 -26.98 6.60 -12.69
C SER A 132 -26.35 7.98 -12.90
N THR A 133 -25.68 8.50 -11.87
CA THR A 133 -24.83 9.70 -11.95
C THR A 133 -23.40 9.41 -11.51
N PHE A 134 -22.49 10.33 -11.80
CA PHE A 134 -21.09 10.26 -11.36
C PHE A 134 -20.98 10.24 -9.84
N GLU A 135 -21.76 11.07 -9.15
CA GLU A 135 -21.76 11.18 -7.69
C GLU A 135 -22.26 9.89 -7.02
N GLU A 136 -23.28 9.25 -7.59
CA GLU A 136 -23.77 7.96 -7.11
C GLU A 136 -22.69 6.88 -7.24
N ALA A 137 -22.05 6.79 -8.42
CA ALA A 137 -20.97 5.82 -8.64
C ALA A 137 -19.77 6.06 -7.73
N LEU A 138 -19.44 7.32 -7.45
CA LEU A 138 -18.34 7.68 -6.56
C LEU A 138 -18.66 7.37 -5.09
N ALA A 139 -19.89 7.61 -4.65
CA ALA A 139 -20.35 7.24 -3.30
C ALA A 139 -20.34 5.72 -3.11
N ASP A 140 -20.80 4.96 -4.10
CA ASP A 140 -20.77 3.49 -4.09
C ASP A 140 -19.32 2.96 -4.02
N LEU A 141 -18.40 3.55 -4.81
CA LEU A 141 -16.98 3.21 -4.75
C LEU A 141 -16.36 3.53 -3.38
N LEU A 142 -16.71 4.69 -2.79
CA LEU A 142 -16.21 5.07 -1.47
C LEU A 142 -16.66 4.08 -0.39
N ASP A 143 -17.91 3.62 -0.43
CA ASP A 143 -18.41 2.64 0.53
C ASP A 143 -17.75 1.26 0.33
N ALA A 144 -17.52 0.85 -0.92
CA ALA A 144 -16.74 -0.35 -1.22
C ALA A 144 -15.30 -0.25 -0.68
N LEU A 145 -14.64 0.90 -0.84
CA LEU A 145 -13.29 1.15 -0.32
C LEU A 145 -13.27 1.16 1.22
N ARG A 146 -14.27 1.73 1.89
CA ARG A 146 -14.39 1.68 3.36
C ARG A 146 -14.49 0.25 3.86
N ALA A 147 -15.38 -0.54 3.27
CA ALA A 147 -15.54 -1.95 3.62
C ALA A 147 -14.23 -2.72 3.40
N TYR A 148 -13.57 -2.51 2.25
CA TYR A 148 -12.29 -3.14 1.95
C TYR A 148 -11.19 -2.75 2.95
N ALA A 149 -11.09 -1.47 3.32
CA ALA A 149 -10.12 -1.00 4.30
C ALA A 149 -10.35 -1.63 5.68
N ASP A 150 -11.60 -1.72 6.13
CA ASP A 150 -11.95 -2.37 7.40
C ASP A 150 -11.54 -3.85 7.41
N ASP A 151 -11.86 -4.59 6.34
CA ASP A 151 -11.46 -5.99 6.19
C ASP A 151 -9.93 -6.16 6.13
N TYR A 152 -9.25 -5.27 5.40
CA TYR A 152 -7.80 -5.31 5.25
C TYR A 152 -7.08 -5.17 6.60
N PHE A 153 -7.49 -4.19 7.41
CA PHE A 153 -6.88 -3.96 8.73
C PHE A 153 -7.32 -5.00 9.77
N ALA A 154 -8.54 -5.55 9.68
CA ALA A 154 -8.98 -6.65 10.54
C ALA A 154 -8.15 -7.93 10.32
N GLN A 155 -7.63 -8.13 9.11
CA GLN A 155 -6.83 -9.30 8.71
C GLN A 155 -5.44 -8.93 8.20
N LEU A 156 -4.83 -7.88 8.78
CA LEU A 156 -3.60 -7.26 8.27
C LEU A 156 -2.48 -8.26 7.95
N GLU A 157 -2.21 -9.22 8.85
CA GLU A 157 -1.15 -10.21 8.67
C GLU A 157 -1.39 -11.15 7.48
N PHE A 158 -2.65 -11.45 7.17
CA PHE A 158 -3.01 -12.26 6.00
C PHE A 158 -2.80 -11.46 4.71
N TYR A 159 -3.32 -10.23 4.66
CA TYR A 159 -3.22 -9.38 3.48
C TYR A 159 -1.78 -8.97 3.15
N ARG A 160 -0.94 -8.70 4.17
CA ARG A 160 0.49 -8.38 3.99
C ARG A 160 1.32 -9.55 3.43
N ARG A 161 0.87 -10.78 3.62
CA ARG A 161 1.55 -11.98 3.09
C ARG A 161 0.99 -12.44 1.74
N THR A 162 -0.15 -11.88 1.33
CA THR A 162 -0.78 -12.22 0.06
C THR A 162 -0.10 -11.44 -1.08
N PRO A 163 0.39 -12.13 -2.13
CA PRO A 163 0.95 -11.48 -3.32
C PRO A 163 -0.03 -10.43 -3.87
N ASN A 164 0.51 -9.33 -4.37
CA ASN A 164 -0.25 -8.18 -4.91
C ASN A 164 -1.14 -7.41 -3.93
N ARG A 165 -1.37 -7.88 -2.69
CA ARG A 165 -2.15 -7.15 -1.67
C ARG A 165 -1.29 -6.45 -0.62
N ALA A 166 -0.04 -6.86 -0.46
CA ALA A 166 0.91 -6.22 0.45
C ALA A 166 1.12 -4.73 0.13
N LYS A 167 1.09 -4.36 -1.15
CA LYS A 167 1.27 -2.98 -1.63
C LYS A 167 0.10 -2.04 -1.27
N HIS A 168 -1.08 -2.58 -0.96
CA HIS A 168 -2.26 -1.78 -0.60
C HIS A 168 -2.13 -1.11 0.77
N TYR A 169 -1.18 -1.55 1.60
CA TYR A 169 -1.04 -1.07 2.98
C TYR A 169 -0.91 0.45 3.08
N LEU A 170 -0.02 1.08 2.30
CA LEU A 170 0.27 2.52 2.44
C LEU A 170 -0.90 3.40 1.94
N PRO A 171 -1.52 3.16 0.77
CA PRO A 171 -2.74 3.87 0.38
C PRO A 171 -3.90 3.68 1.37
N LEU A 172 -4.11 2.48 1.90
CA LEU A 172 -5.17 2.24 2.88
C LEU A 172 -4.88 2.87 4.23
N LEU A 173 -3.60 2.93 4.64
CA LEU A 173 -3.20 3.64 5.85
C LEU A 173 -3.46 5.14 5.70
N ARG A 174 -3.18 5.71 4.52
CA ARG A 174 -3.52 7.10 4.18
C ARG A 174 -5.03 7.31 4.29
N PHE A 175 -5.82 6.45 3.64
CA PHE A 175 -7.27 6.50 3.69
C PHE A 175 -7.83 6.45 5.12
N ARG A 176 -7.26 5.60 5.98
CA ARG A 176 -7.64 5.49 7.40
C ARG A 176 -7.19 6.70 8.21
N ALA A 177 -6.04 7.28 7.88
CA ALA A 177 -5.55 8.50 8.48
C ALA A 177 -6.37 9.73 8.06
N THR A 178 -7.09 9.72 6.95
CA THR A 178 -7.89 10.87 6.48
C THR A 178 -9.28 10.96 7.14
N PRO A 179 -9.75 12.17 7.55
CA PRO A 179 -11.12 12.38 8.08
C PRO A 179 -12.21 11.78 7.20
N ALA A 180 -13.22 11.13 7.79
CA ALA A 180 -14.25 10.42 7.03
C ALA A 180 -15.00 11.32 6.03
N ASP A 181 -15.17 12.59 6.39
CA ASP A 181 -15.73 13.67 5.59
C ASP A 181 -14.80 14.17 4.46
N LYS A 182 -13.49 13.85 4.53
CA LYS A 182 -12.48 14.18 3.52
C LYS A 182 -11.99 12.97 2.71
N GLN A 183 -12.50 11.78 2.99
CA GLN A 183 -12.07 10.56 2.29
C GLN A 183 -12.47 10.56 0.82
N LEU A 184 -13.60 11.19 0.48
CA LEU A 184 -14.06 11.34 -0.90
C LEU A 184 -13.03 12.12 -1.75
N ASP A 185 -12.42 13.14 -1.15
CA ASP A 185 -11.43 13.99 -1.84
C ASP A 185 -10.24 13.18 -2.35
N LEU A 186 -9.84 12.12 -1.62
CA LEU A 186 -8.74 11.23 -2.02
C LEU A 186 -9.00 10.47 -3.32
N LEU A 187 -10.27 10.25 -3.67
CA LEU A 187 -10.68 9.61 -4.92
C LEU A 187 -10.80 10.61 -6.07
N LEU A 188 -10.80 11.91 -5.75
CA LEU A 188 -10.86 13.00 -6.73
C LEU A 188 -9.48 13.61 -7.00
N GLU A 189 -8.43 13.12 -6.32
CA GLU A 189 -7.04 13.47 -6.58
C GLU A 189 -6.61 12.92 -7.95
N THR A 190 -6.97 13.63 -9.02
CA THR A 190 -6.59 13.22 -10.37
C THR A 190 -5.12 13.58 -10.61
N GLU A 191 -4.34 12.62 -11.14
CA GLU A 191 -3.10 12.97 -11.84
C GLU A 191 -3.46 13.82 -13.07
N PRO A 192 -2.74 14.92 -13.35
CA PRO A 192 -2.96 15.69 -14.57
C PRO A 192 -2.55 14.85 -15.79
N GLY A 193 -3.46 14.04 -16.33
CA GLY A 193 -3.18 13.25 -17.53
C GLY A 193 -4.19 12.18 -17.93
N GLN A 194 -5.08 11.71 -17.05
CA GLN A 194 -5.87 10.50 -17.33
C GLN A 194 -7.38 10.76 -17.40
N VAL A 195 -7.79 11.71 -18.24
CA VAL A 195 -9.13 11.65 -18.85
C VAL A 195 -8.97 10.87 -20.14
N ALA A 196 -8.94 9.54 -20.05
CA ALA A 196 -9.02 8.69 -21.23
C ALA A 196 -10.44 8.84 -21.79
N ALA A 197 -10.59 9.81 -22.70
CA ALA A 197 -11.79 9.93 -23.51
C ALA A 197 -11.89 8.64 -24.34
N ALA A 198 -12.81 7.76 -23.95
CA ALA A 198 -13.31 6.71 -24.82
C ALA A 198 -13.85 7.39 -26.08
N SER A 199 -13.12 7.23 -27.19
CA SER A 199 -13.54 7.58 -28.55
C SER A 199 -13.83 6.30 -29.32
#